data_AF-A0A4R8Z6M3-F1
#
_entry.id   AF-A0A4R8Z6M3-F1
#
_cell.length_a   1.000
_cell.length_b   1.000
_cell.length_c   1.000
_cell.angle_alpha   90.00
_cell.angle_beta   90.00
_cell.angle_gamma   90.00
#
_symmetry.space_group_name_H-M   'P 1'
#
loop_
_entity.id
_entity.type
_entity.pdbx_description
1 polymer ?
#
loop_
_entity_poly.entity_id
_entity_poly.type
_entity_poly.pdbx_seq_one_letter_code
_entity_poly.pdbx_strand_id
1 'polypeptide(L)'
;MCLCTRSRGEDPLLRHGESVPPIEEVAAVTQRLAVLLSAGVSPVSAWGYLLPTSGGLPAATIRTVPRAGSPAAGGAETATTGILRAAARAAARGDSVADAIAGQARGETESAWRGLAAAWQVATQAGAPLAGCLRELAASLRDLAQVQRDLEVALAAPRATARLVMVLPVIGILFGSLMGFDSVHTLFATAPGLLCLAGGGVLMAAAAGWSRALVRRAAPTELTPGLRLELMAIAMSGGGSIDRSRAFVHAAAERYAIGSGAESGDDPIERVLDLSTRAGVPAAELLRSEAEQVRRDARSAGQRRAGTLSVTLMLPLGLCVLPAFMLVGVVPLLISVLSSTLATF
;
A
#
# COMPACT_ATOMS: atom_id res chain seq x y z
N MET A 1 -48.23 -25.85 11.86
CA MET A 1 -47.69 -25.42 13.16
C MET A 1 -46.20 -25.73 13.17
N CYS A 2 -45.37 -24.72 12.86
CA CYS A 2 -43.96 -24.57 13.23
C CYS A 2 -43.45 -23.30 12.55
N LEU A 3 -43.57 -22.19 13.27
CA LEU A 3 -42.91 -20.92 12.98
C LEU A 3 -41.40 -21.10 13.15
N CYS A 4 -40.61 -20.78 12.12
CA CYS A 4 -39.19 -20.51 12.30
C CYS A 4 -38.82 -19.32 11.41
N THR A 5 -39.15 -18.14 11.91
CA THR A 5 -38.70 -16.84 11.40
C THR A 5 -37.18 -16.77 11.55
N ARG A 6 -36.45 -17.06 10.47
CA ARG A 6 -35.00 -16.86 10.40
C ARG A 6 -34.74 -15.39 10.09
N SER A 7 -34.75 -14.55 11.12
CA SER A 7 -34.17 -13.20 11.04
C SER A 7 -32.67 -13.34 10.83
N ARG A 8 -32.22 -13.26 9.57
CA ARG A 8 -30.85 -12.84 9.28
C ARG A 8 -30.75 -11.37 9.65
N GLY A 9 -30.39 -11.09 10.90
CA GLY A 9 -29.73 -9.84 11.23
C GLY A 9 -28.41 -9.84 10.49
N GLU A 10 -28.35 -9.14 9.37
CA GLU A 10 -27.10 -8.76 8.73
C GLU A 10 -26.43 -7.74 9.66
N ASP A 11 -25.54 -8.20 10.54
CA ASP A 11 -24.67 -7.33 11.33
C ASP A 11 -23.78 -6.52 10.36
N PRO A 12 -23.95 -5.18 10.25
CA PRO A 12 -23.14 -4.36 9.34
C PRO A 12 -21.71 -4.13 9.87
N LEU A 13 -21.39 -4.59 11.08
CA LEU A 13 -20.14 -4.29 11.79
C LEU A 13 -19.00 -5.29 11.55
N LEU A 14 -19.22 -6.36 10.77
CA LEU A 14 -18.18 -7.34 10.40
C LEU A 14 -17.76 -7.27 8.93
N ARG A 15 -17.99 -6.13 8.25
CA ARG A 15 -17.35 -5.81 6.96
C ARG A 15 -16.14 -4.90 7.17
N HIS A 16 -15.19 -5.33 7.99
CA HIS A 16 -13.80 -5.03 7.69
C HIS A 16 -13.32 -6.22 6.87
N GLY A 17 -13.76 -6.28 5.61
CA GLY A 17 -13.14 -7.20 4.68
C GLY A 17 -11.66 -6.88 4.72
N GLU A 18 -10.84 -7.83 5.17
CA GLU A 18 -9.39 -7.78 5.05
C GLU A 18 -9.09 -7.51 3.58
N SER A 19 -8.92 -6.23 3.23
CA SER A 19 -8.41 -5.86 1.93
C SER A 19 -6.98 -6.39 1.93
N VAL A 20 -6.78 -7.53 1.27
CA VAL A 20 -5.47 -8.08 0.95
C VAL A 20 -4.60 -6.89 0.53
N PRO A 21 -3.46 -6.65 1.20
CA PRO A 21 -2.61 -5.51 0.89
C PRO A 21 -2.33 -5.52 -0.61
N PRO A 22 -2.44 -4.39 -1.31
CA PRO A 22 -2.54 -4.39 -2.76
C PRO A 22 -1.25 -4.90 -3.44
N ILE A 23 -0.10 -4.87 -2.73
CA ILE A 23 1.15 -5.50 -3.17
C ILE A 23 1.09 -7.04 -3.16
N GLU A 24 0.32 -7.66 -2.26
CA GLU A 24 0.16 -9.12 -2.22
C GLU A 24 -0.53 -9.66 -3.46
N GLU A 25 -1.42 -8.89 -4.08
CA GLU A 25 -2.01 -9.25 -5.38
C GLU A 25 -0.95 -9.30 -6.49
N VAL A 26 -0.04 -8.33 -6.54
CA VAL A 26 1.09 -8.29 -7.48
C VAL A 26 2.01 -9.49 -7.24
N ALA A 27 2.30 -9.80 -5.98
CA ALA A 27 3.14 -10.94 -5.61
C ALA A 27 2.50 -12.28 -6.03
N ALA A 28 1.19 -12.42 -5.85
CA ALA A 28 0.43 -13.60 -6.28
C ALA A 28 0.42 -13.75 -7.81
N VAL A 29 0.22 -12.67 -8.56
CA VAL A 29 0.32 -12.66 -10.03
C VAL A 29 1.72 -13.09 -10.49
N THR A 30 2.75 -12.48 -9.91
CA THR A 30 4.15 -12.77 -10.22
C THR A 30 4.49 -14.24 -9.94
N GLN A 31 4.05 -14.76 -8.78
CA GLN A 31 4.24 -16.16 -8.43
C GLN A 31 3.54 -17.11 -9.42
N ARG A 32 2.30 -16.82 -9.81
CA ARG A 32 1.56 -17.65 -10.78
C ARG A 32 2.24 -17.65 -12.15
N LEU A 33 2.73 -16.51 -12.63
CA LEU A 33 3.55 -16.46 -13.87
C LEU A 33 4.77 -17.37 -13.73
N ALA A 34 5.49 -17.27 -12.62
CA ALA A 34 6.69 -18.06 -12.38
C ALA A 34 6.39 -19.57 -12.37
N VAL A 35 5.25 -19.98 -11.79
CA VAL A 35 4.78 -21.37 -11.79
C VAL A 35 4.41 -21.83 -13.21
N LEU A 36 3.64 -21.04 -13.96
CA LEU A 36 3.24 -21.37 -15.33
C LEU A 36 4.45 -21.53 -16.25
N LEU A 37 5.41 -20.60 -16.18
CA LEU A 37 6.65 -20.66 -16.96
C LEU A 37 7.51 -21.86 -16.55
N SER A 38 7.59 -22.18 -15.25
CA SER A 38 8.32 -23.37 -14.78
C SER A 38 7.67 -24.67 -15.27
N ALA A 39 6.35 -24.67 -15.51
CA ALA A 39 5.62 -25.78 -16.11
C ALA A 39 5.74 -25.85 -17.65
N GLY A 40 6.54 -24.97 -18.27
CA GLY A 40 6.77 -24.94 -19.72
C GLY A 40 5.73 -24.15 -20.52
N VAL A 41 4.83 -23.41 -19.86
CA VAL A 41 3.91 -22.50 -20.57
C VAL A 41 4.71 -21.37 -21.20
N SER A 42 4.41 -21.01 -22.46
CA SER A 42 5.13 -19.93 -23.14
C SER A 42 4.90 -18.57 -22.45
N PRO A 43 5.89 -17.66 -22.43
CA PRO A 43 5.72 -16.32 -21.85
C PRO A 43 4.58 -15.51 -22.47
N VAL A 44 4.26 -15.77 -23.75
CA VAL A 44 3.19 -15.08 -24.46
C VAL A 44 1.81 -15.51 -23.96
N SER A 45 1.60 -16.82 -23.78
CA SER A 45 0.31 -17.37 -23.35
C SER A 45 0.10 -17.32 -21.83
N ALA A 46 1.16 -17.26 -21.02
CA ALA A 46 1.10 -17.26 -19.56
C ALA A 46 0.18 -16.15 -19.00
N TRP A 47 0.20 -14.95 -19.59
CA TRP A 47 -0.65 -13.83 -19.17
C TRP A 47 -2.15 -14.07 -19.40
N GLY A 48 -2.49 -14.81 -20.47
CA GLY A 48 -3.88 -15.15 -20.78
C GLY A 48 -4.52 -16.05 -19.73
N TYR A 49 -3.74 -16.95 -19.12
CA TYR A 49 -4.21 -17.86 -18.06
C TYR A 49 -4.50 -17.17 -16.73
N LEU A 50 -4.02 -15.93 -16.54
CA LEU A 50 -4.24 -15.16 -15.30
C LEU A 50 -5.50 -14.31 -15.35
N LEU A 51 -6.07 -14.11 -16.54
CA LEU A 51 -7.34 -13.41 -16.67
C LEU A 51 -8.42 -14.21 -15.94
N PRO A 52 -9.30 -13.55 -15.16
CA PRO A 52 -10.42 -14.23 -14.54
C PRO A 52 -11.18 -14.99 -15.63
N THR A 53 -11.33 -16.30 -15.48
CA THR A 53 -12.21 -17.08 -16.34
C THR A 53 -13.61 -16.55 -16.09
N SER A 54 -14.07 -15.62 -16.92
CA SER A 54 -15.46 -15.16 -16.91
C SER A 54 -16.31 -16.41 -17.02
N GLY A 55 -16.99 -16.78 -15.92
CA GLY A 55 -17.64 -18.07 -15.73
C GLY A 55 -18.34 -18.57 -16.97
N GLY A 56 -17.65 -19.42 -17.71
CA GLY A 56 -18.16 -20.17 -18.84
C GLY A 56 -17.82 -21.61 -18.53
N LEU A 57 -18.84 -22.38 -18.16
CA LEU A 57 -18.76 -23.83 -18.28
C LEU A 57 -18.25 -24.18 -19.68
N PRO A 58 -17.47 -25.27 -19.83
CA PRO A 58 -16.97 -25.68 -21.14
C PRO A 58 -18.14 -25.81 -22.12
N ALA A 59 -17.94 -25.28 -23.32
CA ALA A 59 -18.88 -25.34 -24.43
C ALA A 59 -19.15 -26.81 -24.82
N ALA A 60 -20.05 -27.46 -24.11
CA ALA A 60 -20.70 -28.69 -24.49
C ALA A 60 -22.20 -28.38 -24.69
N THR A 61 -22.54 -28.13 -25.95
CA THR A 61 -23.84 -28.36 -26.59
C THR A 61 -25.08 -28.27 -25.70
N ILE A 62 -25.56 -27.05 -25.43
CA ILE A 62 -27.00 -26.86 -25.21
C ILE A 62 -27.44 -25.62 -26.00
N ARG A 63 -28.19 -25.87 -27.07
CA ARG A 63 -28.96 -24.86 -27.81
C ARG A 63 -30.14 -24.44 -26.94
N THR A 64 -30.02 -23.32 -26.23
CA THR A 64 -31.16 -22.67 -25.56
C THR A 64 -31.36 -21.24 -26.08
N VAL A 65 -32.64 -20.95 -26.25
CA VAL A 65 -33.30 -19.77 -26.83
C VAL A 65 -32.78 -18.44 -26.22
N PRO A 66 -32.65 -17.35 -27.01
CA PRO A 66 -32.23 -16.05 -26.49
C PRO A 66 -33.33 -15.48 -25.58
N ARG A 67 -33.06 -15.39 -24.28
CA ARG A 67 -33.89 -14.61 -23.35
C ARG A 67 -33.20 -13.27 -23.10
N ALA A 68 -33.88 -12.22 -23.53
CA ALA A 68 -33.48 -10.84 -23.36
C ALA A 68 -33.28 -10.47 -21.88
N GLY A 69 -32.25 -9.68 -21.62
CA GLY A 69 -32.17 -8.76 -20.49
C GLY A 69 -32.01 -9.39 -19.12
N SER A 70 -30.77 -9.71 -18.74
CA SER A 70 -30.35 -9.56 -17.35
C SER A 70 -29.17 -8.60 -17.35
N PRO A 71 -29.24 -7.45 -16.64
CA PRO A 71 -28.12 -6.51 -16.60
C PRO A 71 -26.98 -7.25 -15.91
N ALA A 72 -25.91 -7.47 -16.67
CA ALA A 72 -24.66 -7.94 -16.13
C ALA A 72 -24.34 -7.07 -14.91
N ALA A 73 -24.23 -7.71 -13.75
CA ALA A 73 -23.60 -7.12 -12.59
C ALA A 73 -22.17 -6.76 -13.04
N GLY A 74 -22.00 -5.51 -13.46
CA GLY A 74 -20.72 -4.90 -13.76
C GLY A 74 -19.92 -4.85 -12.47
N GLY A 75 -19.28 -5.97 -12.15
CA GLY A 75 -18.23 -6.00 -11.15
C GLY A 75 -17.17 -5.03 -11.61
N ALA A 76 -16.85 -4.05 -10.74
CA ALA A 76 -15.76 -3.13 -10.95
C ALA A 76 -14.55 -3.91 -11.45
N GLU A 77 -14.15 -3.64 -12.68
CA GLU A 77 -12.97 -4.26 -13.26
C GLU A 77 -11.78 -3.87 -12.38
N THR A 78 -11.28 -4.81 -11.58
CA THR A 78 -10.19 -4.55 -10.64
C THR A 78 -8.99 -4.00 -11.43
N ALA A 79 -8.28 -2.99 -10.92
CA ALA A 79 -7.13 -2.39 -11.57
C ALA A 79 -6.13 -3.45 -12.08
N THR A 80 -5.91 -4.52 -11.31
CA THR A 80 -5.09 -5.69 -11.66
C THR A 80 -5.59 -6.41 -12.92
N THR A 81 -6.90 -6.57 -13.11
CA THR A 81 -7.47 -7.19 -14.33
C THR A 81 -7.19 -6.34 -15.57
N GLY A 82 -7.22 -5.01 -15.43
CA GLY A 82 -6.84 -4.08 -16.48
C GLY A 82 -5.39 -4.28 -16.93
N ILE A 83 -4.47 -4.38 -15.96
CA ILE A 83 -3.03 -4.63 -16.19
C ILE A 83 -2.81 -5.99 -16.85
N LEU A 84 -3.41 -7.07 -16.32
CA LEU A 84 -3.31 -8.42 -16.89
C LEU A 84 -3.78 -8.47 -18.34
N ARG A 85 -4.87 -7.77 -18.66
CA ARG A 85 -5.40 -7.73 -20.03
C ARG A 85 -4.50 -6.90 -20.95
N ALA A 86 -3.93 -5.80 -20.46
CA ALA A 86 -2.94 -5.02 -21.23
C ALA A 86 -1.71 -5.87 -21.56
N ALA A 87 -1.17 -6.58 -20.56
CA ALA A 87 -0.03 -7.49 -20.71
C ALA A 87 -0.33 -8.64 -21.70
N ALA A 88 -1.48 -9.31 -21.56
CA ALA A 88 -1.89 -10.38 -22.46
C ALA A 88 -2.07 -9.91 -23.92
N ARG A 89 -2.65 -8.72 -24.13
CA ARG A 89 -2.80 -8.13 -25.47
C ARG A 89 -1.45 -7.76 -26.09
N ALA A 90 -0.54 -7.17 -25.31
CA ALA A 90 0.79 -6.83 -25.77
C ALA A 90 1.56 -8.10 -26.16
N ALA A 91 1.52 -9.12 -25.31
CA ALA A 91 2.11 -10.42 -25.59
C ALA A 91 1.59 -11.04 -26.89
N ALA A 92 0.27 -11.05 -27.10
CA ALA A 92 -0.35 -11.62 -28.30
C ALA A 92 0.03 -10.88 -29.60
N ARG A 93 0.36 -9.60 -29.52
CA ARG A 93 0.79 -8.78 -30.68
C ARG A 93 2.31 -8.77 -30.89
N GLY A 94 3.08 -9.33 -29.97
CA GLY A 94 4.54 -9.20 -29.96
C GLY A 94 5.03 -7.82 -29.52
N ASP A 95 4.17 -7.02 -28.89
CA ASP A 95 4.57 -5.74 -28.27
C ASP A 95 5.31 -5.99 -26.95
N SER A 96 5.97 -4.95 -26.42
CA SER A 96 6.60 -4.97 -25.11
C SER A 96 5.57 -5.16 -23.99
N VAL A 97 5.57 -6.36 -23.39
CA VAL A 97 4.73 -6.70 -22.22
C VAL A 97 5.07 -5.82 -21.02
N ALA A 98 6.36 -5.55 -20.82
CA ALA A 98 6.84 -4.74 -19.71
C ALA A 98 6.30 -3.29 -19.77
N ASP A 99 6.27 -2.69 -20.96
CA ASP A 99 5.67 -1.36 -21.15
C ASP A 99 4.17 -1.34 -20.92
N ALA A 100 3.46 -2.39 -21.37
CA ALA A 100 2.03 -2.50 -21.17
C ALA A 100 1.66 -2.59 -19.68
N ILE A 101 2.47 -3.29 -18.88
CA ILE A 101 2.30 -3.35 -17.42
C ILE A 101 2.59 -1.97 -16.80
N ALA A 102 3.74 -1.39 -17.11
CA ALA A 102 4.16 -0.12 -16.53
C ALA A 102 3.22 1.05 -16.88
N GLY A 103 2.66 1.08 -18.09
CA GLY A 103 1.73 2.13 -18.53
C GLY A 103 0.37 2.11 -17.83
N GLN A 104 -0.02 0.97 -17.25
CA GLN A 104 -1.27 0.79 -16.50
C GLN A 104 -1.06 0.79 -14.98
N ALA A 105 0.18 0.76 -14.50
CA ALA A 105 0.52 0.79 -13.09
C ALA A 105 0.13 2.13 -12.45
N ARG A 106 -0.64 2.09 -11.35
CA ARG A 106 -1.14 3.29 -10.65
C ARG A 106 -1.20 3.07 -9.14
N GLY A 107 -1.04 4.16 -8.38
CA GLY A 107 -1.28 4.21 -6.95
C GLY A 107 -0.26 3.40 -6.14
N GLU A 108 -0.72 2.76 -5.06
CA GLU A 108 0.16 2.10 -4.07
C GLU A 108 0.91 0.87 -4.64
N THR A 109 0.46 0.30 -5.76
CA THR A 109 1.10 -0.86 -6.42
C THR A 109 2.02 -0.48 -7.56
N GLU A 110 2.14 0.81 -7.88
CA GLU A 110 2.83 1.28 -9.08
C GLU A 110 4.29 0.83 -9.13
N SER A 111 5.00 0.94 -8.01
CA SER A 111 6.39 0.49 -7.87
C SER A 111 6.55 -1.02 -8.02
N ALA A 112 5.63 -1.81 -7.46
CA ALA A 112 5.66 -3.27 -7.55
C ALA A 112 5.45 -3.75 -9.00
N TRP A 113 4.49 -3.15 -9.72
CA TRP A 113 4.26 -3.43 -11.14
C TRP A 113 5.42 -2.98 -12.03
N ARG A 114 6.01 -1.81 -11.76
CA ARG A 114 7.21 -1.34 -12.46
C ARG A 114 8.42 -2.23 -12.19
N GLY A 115 8.57 -2.75 -10.97
CA GLY A 115 9.60 -3.74 -10.65
C GLY A 115 9.42 -5.05 -11.41
N LEU A 116 8.18 -5.54 -11.53
CA LEU A 116 7.85 -6.69 -12.38
C LEU A 116 8.16 -6.43 -13.85
N ALA A 117 7.78 -5.26 -14.38
CA ALA A 117 8.07 -4.87 -15.76
C ALA A 117 9.58 -4.83 -16.03
N ALA A 118 10.36 -4.23 -15.14
CA ALA A 118 11.82 -4.18 -15.27
C ALA A 118 12.46 -5.56 -15.20
N ALA A 119 12.06 -6.40 -14.22
CA ALA A 119 12.58 -7.76 -14.10
C ALA A 119 12.25 -8.60 -15.35
N TRP A 120 11.03 -8.47 -15.88
CA TRP A 120 10.62 -9.12 -17.11
C TRP A 120 11.46 -8.67 -18.31
N GLN A 121 11.65 -7.35 -18.49
CA GLN A 121 12.47 -6.82 -19.58
C GLN A 121 13.93 -7.26 -19.47
N VAL A 122 14.54 -7.12 -18.29
CA VAL A 122 15.94 -7.48 -18.08
C VAL A 122 16.14 -8.98 -18.29
N ALA A 123 15.26 -9.82 -17.75
CA ALA A 123 15.36 -11.27 -17.94
C ALA A 123 15.20 -11.68 -19.41
N THR A 124 14.27 -11.07 -20.14
CA THR A 124 14.06 -11.38 -21.57
C THR A 124 15.20 -10.88 -22.45
N GLN A 125 15.76 -9.69 -22.18
CA GLN A 125 16.90 -9.15 -22.93
C GLN A 125 18.22 -9.88 -22.63
N ALA A 126 18.43 -10.26 -21.37
CA ALA A 126 19.63 -10.99 -20.95
C ALA A 126 19.56 -12.50 -21.26
N GLY A 127 18.38 -13.04 -21.59
CA GLY A 127 18.18 -14.48 -21.73
C GLY A 127 18.24 -15.24 -20.39
N ALA A 128 17.97 -14.56 -19.28
CA ALA A 128 17.98 -15.14 -17.96
C ALA A 128 16.79 -16.11 -17.76
N PRO A 129 16.89 -17.10 -16.85
CA PRO A 129 15.80 -18.04 -16.58
C PRO A 129 14.60 -17.33 -15.91
N LEU A 130 13.71 -16.79 -16.74
CA LEU A 130 12.58 -15.93 -16.35
C LEU A 130 11.76 -16.52 -15.20
N ALA A 131 11.48 -17.82 -15.23
CA ALA A 131 10.71 -18.49 -14.19
C ALA A 131 11.40 -18.49 -12.81
N GLY A 132 12.73 -18.53 -12.78
CA GLY A 132 13.52 -18.40 -11.54
C GLY A 132 13.53 -16.95 -11.05
N CYS A 133 13.79 -16.00 -11.95
CA CYS A 133 13.81 -14.56 -11.63
C CYS A 133 12.46 -14.06 -11.09
N LEU A 134 11.34 -14.49 -11.68
CA LEU A 134 10.01 -14.14 -11.19
C LEU A 134 9.68 -14.80 -9.84
N ARG A 135 10.21 -15.98 -9.54
CA ARG A 135 10.07 -16.62 -8.21
C ARG A 135 10.78 -15.80 -7.13
N GLU A 136 11.98 -15.34 -7.42
CA GLU A 136 12.76 -14.47 -6.51
C GLU A 136 12.04 -13.14 -6.29
N LEU A 137 11.58 -12.50 -7.37
CA LEU A 137 10.79 -11.26 -7.26
C LEU A 137 9.49 -11.47 -6.49
N ALA A 138 8.78 -12.58 -6.70
CA ALA A 138 7.57 -12.90 -5.95
C ALA A 138 7.83 -13.14 -4.46
N ALA A 139 9.01 -13.64 -4.08
CA ALA A 139 9.42 -13.73 -2.68
C ALA A 139 9.68 -12.33 -2.11
N SER A 140 10.45 -11.50 -2.82
CA SER A 140 10.75 -10.11 -2.46
C SER A 140 9.47 -9.28 -2.25
N LEU A 141 8.49 -9.39 -3.15
CA LEU A 141 7.19 -8.71 -3.03
C LEU A 141 6.35 -9.22 -1.85
N ARG A 142 6.41 -10.53 -1.53
CA ARG A 142 5.71 -11.09 -0.36
C ARG A 142 6.34 -10.61 0.95
N ASP A 143 7.65 -10.48 1.01
CA ASP A 143 8.34 -9.92 2.17
C ASP A 143 7.94 -8.46 2.39
N LEU A 144 7.84 -7.67 1.32
CA LEU A 144 7.32 -6.30 1.38
C LEU A 144 5.86 -6.23 1.86
N ALA A 145 4.99 -7.11 1.33
CA ALA A 145 3.60 -7.20 1.78
C ALA A 145 3.51 -7.57 3.26
N GLN A 146 4.36 -8.48 3.73
CA GLN A 146 4.43 -8.83 5.16
C GLN A 146 4.84 -7.64 6.01
N VAL A 147 5.83 -6.85 5.58
CA VAL A 147 6.22 -5.63 6.30
C VAL A 147 5.08 -4.63 6.40
N GLN A 148 4.29 -4.44 5.33
CA GLN A 148 3.13 -3.55 5.39
C GLN A 148 2.07 -4.04 6.37
N ARG A 149 1.77 -5.35 6.39
CA ARG A 149 0.86 -5.94 7.39
C ARG A 149 1.36 -5.75 8.82
N ASP A 150 2.64 -6.00 9.06
CA ASP A 150 3.26 -5.79 10.38
C ASP A 150 3.08 -4.32 10.82
N LEU A 151 3.26 -3.36 9.91
CA LEU A 151 3.03 -1.94 10.16
C LEU A 151 1.57 -1.59 10.42
N GLU A 152 0.64 -2.14 9.65
CA GLU A 152 -0.80 -1.94 9.85
C GLU A 152 -1.24 -2.41 11.23
N VAL A 153 -0.79 -3.62 11.62
CA VAL A 153 -1.05 -4.19 12.95
C VAL A 153 -0.43 -3.32 14.05
N ALA A 154 0.84 -2.91 13.90
CA ALA A 154 1.50 -2.06 14.89
C ALA A 154 0.84 -0.69 15.06
N LEU A 155 0.28 -0.12 14.00
CA LEU A 155 -0.37 1.19 14.01
C LEU A 155 -1.87 1.13 14.34
N ALA A 156 -2.49 -0.05 14.36
CA ALA A 156 -3.90 -0.22 14.65
C ALA A 156 -4.27 0.32 16.05
N ALA A 157 -3.50 -0.05 17.07
CA ALA A 157 -3.76 0.37 18.44
C ALA A 157 -3.59 1.90 18.65
N PRO A 158 -2.48 2.55 18.22
CA PRO A 158 -2.35 4.01 18.29
C PRO A 158 -3.42 4.77 17.50
N ARG A 159 -3.86 4.25 16.34
CA ARG A 159 -4.93 4.87 15.56
C ARG A 159 -6.30 4.74 16.23
N ALA A 160 -6.59 3.59 16.83
CA ALA A 160 -7.85 3.36 17.53
C ALA A 160 -8.01 4.33 18.72
N THR A 161 -6.97 4.49 19.55
CA THR A 161 -7.00 5.43 20.69
C THR A 161 -7.11 6.87 20.23
N ALA A 162 -6.36 7.26 19.20
CA ALA A 162 -6.45 8.60 18.62
C ALA A 162 -7.85 8.90 18.07
N ARG A 163 -8.50 7.93 17.41
CA ARG A 163 -9.86 8.08 16.89
C ARG A 163 -10.87 8.24 18.02
N LEU A 164 -10.75 7.47 19.09
CA LEU A 164 -11.63 7.55 20.26
C LEU A 164 -11.51 8.93 20.93
N VAL A 165 -10.27 9.39 21.14
CA VAL A 165 -9.98 10.71 21.74
C VAL A 165 -10.44 11.86 20.82
N MET A 166 -10.33 11.73 19.50
CA MET A 166 -10.83 12.74 18.56
C MET A 166 -12.37 12.83 18.53
N VAL A 167 -13.08 11.75 18.86
CA VAL A 167 -14.56 11.75 18.94
C VAL A 167 -15.06 12.31 20.28
N LEU A 168 -14.23 12.33 21.33
CA LEU A 168 -14.61 12.77 22.68
C LEU A 168 -15.22 14.19 22.75
N PRO A 169 -14.69 15.22 22.05
CA PRO A 169 -15.28 16.56 22.09
C PRO A 169 -16.68 16.63 21.46
N VAL A 170 -16.94 15.80 20.45
CA VAL A 170 -18.28 15.67 19.85
C VAL A 170 -19.26 15.07 20.86
N ILE A 171 -18.83 14.05 21.60
CA ILE A 171 -19.62 13.48 22.70
C ILE A 171 -19.86 14.52 23.80
N GLY A 172 -18.85 15.34 24.14
CA GLY A 172 -18.98 16.43 25.11
C GLY A 172 -20.02 17.47 24.72
N ILE A 173 -20.02 17.89 23.45
CA ILE A 173 -21.04 18.82 22.90
C ILE A 173 -22.44 18.18 22.96
N LEU A 174 -22.56 16.90 22.59
CA LEU A 174 -23.83 16.17 22.65
C LEU A 174 -24.35 16.01 24.08
N PHE A 175 -23.48 15.74 25.05
CA PHE A 175 -23.87 15.60 26.45
C PHE A 175 -24.28 16.96 27.04
N GLY A 176 -23.56 18.03 26.66
CA GLY A 176 -23.90 19.40 27.04
C GLY A 176 -25.26 19.87 26.52
N SER A 177 -25.65 19.44 25.31
CA SER A 177 -26.99 19.73 24.77
C SER A 177 -28.09 18.91 25.45
N LEU A 178 -27.83 17.65 25.80
CA LEU A 178 -28.81 16.80 26.50
C LEU A 178 -29.13 17.30 27.92
N MET A 179 -28.17 17.89 28.63
CA MET A 179 -28.40 18.44 29.97
C MET A 179 -29.22 19.76 29.96
N GLY A 180 -29.67 20.23 28.79
CA GLY A 180 -30.53 21.41 28.69
C GLY A 180 -29.80 22.74 28.86
N PHE A 181 -28.46 22.74 28.87
CA PHE A 181 -27.69 23.96 28.71
C PHE A 181 -27.87 24.46 27.28
N ASP A 182 -28.16 25.75 27.10
CA ASP A 182 -28.16 26.44 25.79
C ASP A 182 -26.76 26.52 25.15
N SER A 183 -25.86 25.60 25.49
CA SER A 183 -24.48 25.49 25.04
C SER A 183 -24.37 25.56 23.52
N VAL A 184 -25.32 24.98 22.78
CA VAL A 184 -25.31 25.04 21.31
C VAL A 184 -25.61 26.46 20.83
N HIS A 185 -26.60 27.14 21.42
CA HIS A 185 -26.89 28.53 21.08
C HIS A 185 -25.75 29.46 21.52
N THR A 186 -25.23 29.31 22.74
CA THR A 186 -24.10 30.13 23.23
C THR A 186 -22.84 29.89 22.41
N LEU A 187 -22.53 28.65 22.02
CA LEU A 187 -21.32 28.33 21.24
C LEU A 187 -21.40 28.84 19.79
N PHE A 188 -22.59 28.81 19.16
CA PHE A 188 -22.76 29.25 17.77
C PHE A 188 -23.24 30.72 17.62
N ALA A 189 -23.87 31.30 18.64
CA ALA A 189 -24.46 32.64 18.57
C ALA A 189 -23.68 33.72 19.36
N THR A 190 -22.71 33.35 20.20
CA THR A 190 -21.85 34.33 20.87
C THR A 190 -20.43 34.38 20.31
N ALA A 191 -19.88 35.59 20.17
CA ALA A 191 -18.50 35.83 19.73
C ALA A 191 -17.44 35.01 20.51
N PRO A 192 -17.46 34.92 21.86
CA PRO A 192 -16.52 34.07 22.59
C PRO A 192 -16.70 32.56 22.31
N GLY A 193 -17.92 32.10 22.05
CA GLY A 193 -18.21 30.72 21.66
C GLY A 193 -17.60 30.35 20.30
N LEU A 194 -17.76 31.23 19.31
CA LEU A 194 -17.17 31.05 17.98
C LEU A 194 -15.63 31.02 18.02
N LEU A 195 -15.02 31.87 18.85
CA LEU A 195 -13.57 31.91 19.07
C LEU A 195 -13.05 30.58 19.66
N CYS A 196 -13.76 30.01 20.64
CA CYS A 196 -13.42 28.71 21.22
C CYS A 196 -13.59 27.56 20.21
N LEU A 197 -14.67 27.58 19.42
CA LEU A 197 -14.93 26.58 18.38
C LEU A 197 -13.86 26.63 17.28
N ALA A 198 -13.53 27.82 16.79
CA ALA A 198 -12.49 28.03 15.79
C ALA A 198 -11.12 27.59 16.32
N GLY A 199 -10.77 27.98 17.56
CA GLY A 199 -9.53 27.56 18.21
C GLY A 199 -9.42 26.05 18.34
N GLY A 200 -10.45 25.38 18.87
CA GLY A 200 -10.50 23.92 18.98
C GLY A 200 -10.43 23.21 17.63
N GLY A 201 -11.14 23.72 16.62
CA GLY A 201 -11.09 23.21 15.25
C GLY A 201 -9.71 23.32 14.62
N VAL A 202 -9.01 24.45 14.81
CA VAL A 202 -7.62 24.64 14.35
C VAL A 202 -6.67 23.69 15.06
N LEU A 203 -6.79 23.54 16.38
CA LEU A 203 -5.99 22.59 17.16
C LEU A 203 -6.22 21.14 16.71
N MET A 204 -7.46 20.74 16.41
CA MET A 204 -7.78 19.42 15.85
C MET A 204 -7.21 19.23 14.44
N ALA A 205 -7.32 20.23 13.57
CA ALA A 205 -6.75 20.19 12.23
C ALA A 205 -5.22 20.09 12.29
N ALA A 206 -4.58 20.80 13.23
CA ALA A 206 -3.15 20.72 13.49
C ALA A 206 -2.74 19.34 14.02
N ALA A 207 -3.48 18.76 14.97
CA ALA A 207 -3.23 17.42 15.49
C ALA A 207 -3.33 16.36 14.38
N ALA A 208 -4.37 16.44 13.55
CA ALA A 208 -4.58 15.53 12.43
C ALA A 208 -3.52 15.73 11.33
N GLY A 209 -3.15 16.97 11.03
CA GLY A 209 -2.09 17.32 10.09
C GLY A 209 -0.72 16.80 10.55
N TRP A 210 -0.39 16.97 11.82
CA TRP A 210 0.87 16.53 12.42
C TRP A 210 0.94 15.00 12.48
N SER A 211 -0.13 14.33 12.92
CA SER A 211 -0.23 12.86 12.93
C SER A 211 -0.06 12.28 11.51
N ARG A 212 -0.76 12.85 10.51
CA ARG A 212 -0.58 12.47 9.10
C ARG A 212 0.84 12.74 8.61
N ALA A 213 1.46 13.85 9.00
CA ALA A 213 2.84 14.16 8.63
C ALA A 213 3.85 13.20 9.24
N LEU A 214 3.68 12.81 10.52
CA LEU A 214 4.49 11.79 11.20
C LEU A 214 4.38 10.44 10.47
N VAL A 215 3.16 10.00 10.16
CA VAL A 215 2.91 8.75 9.43
C VAL A 215 3.53 8.80 8.04
N ARG A 216 3.35 9.89 7.28
CA ARG A 216 3.98 10.05 5.95
C ARG A 216 5.51 10.04 6.01
N ARG A 217 6.10 10.62 7.06
CA ARG A 217 7.57 10.62 7.25
C ARG A 217 8.12 9.24 7.63
N ALA A 218 7.32 8.41 8.28
CA ALA A 218 7.70 7.05 8.63
C ALA A 218 7.41 6.03 7.52
N ALA A 219 6.49 6.35 6.59
CA ALA A 219 6.23 5.53 5.43
C ALA A 219 7.51 5.33 4.61
N PRO A 220 7.81 4.11 4.14
CA PRO A 220 9.01 3.84 3.38
C PRO A 220 9.02 4.65 2.07
N THR A 221 10.07 5.45 1.87
CA THR A 221 10.27 6.28 0.68
C THR A 221 10.66 5.46 -0.56
N GLU A 222 11.32 4.32 -0.34
CA GLU A 222 11.65 3.35 -1.38
C GLU A 222 10.78 2.10 -1.24
N LEU A 223 9.86 1.92 -2.18
CA LEU A 223 8.94 0.79 -2.18
C LEU A 223 9.59 -0.53 -2.64
N THR A 224 10.80 -0.48 -3.19
CA THR A 224 11.54 -1.66 -3.67
C THR A 224 13.05 -1.58 -3.36
N PRO A 225 13.45 -1.66 -2.08
CA PRO A 225 14.85 -1.63 -1.68
C PRO A 225 15.63 -2.79 -2.32
N GLY A 226 16.82 -2.50 -2.86
CA GLY A 226 17.68 -3.52 -3.46
C GLY A 226 17.26 -4.02 -4.85
N LEU A 227 16.18 -3.49 -5.44
CA LEU A 227 15.69 -3.94 -6.76
C LEU A 227 16.75 -3.80 -7.86
N ARG A 228 17.57 -2.74 -7.84
CA ARG A 228 18.65 -2.56 -8.82
C ARG A 228 19.73 -3.64 -8.73
N LEU A 229 20.07 -4.08 -7.52
CA LEU A 229 20.99 -5.20 -7.28
C LEU A 229 20.37 -6.51 -7.78
N GLU A 230 19.07 -6.70 -7.55
CA GLU A 230 18.32 -7.87 -8.03
C GLU A 230 18.24 -7.91 -9.56
N LEU A 231 17.95 -6.79 -10.22
CA LEU A 231 17.97 -6.68 -11.68
C LEU A 231 19.36 -6.99 -12.26
N MET A 232 20.42 -6.54 -11.60
CA MET A 232 21.79 -6.88 -12.01
C MET A 232 22.08 -8.37 -11.84
N ALA A 233 21.63 -9.00 -10.74
CA ALA A 233 21.74 -10.44 -10.56
C ALA A 233 20.97 -11.23 -11.64
N ILE A 234 19.77 -10.76 -12.00
CA ILE A 234 18.97 -11.32 -13.10
C ILE A 234 19.75 -11.23 -14.41
N ALA A 235 20.27 -10.05 -14.76
CA ALA A 235 21.03 -9.84 -15.98
C ALA A 235 22.28 -10.75 -16.06
N MET A 236 23.04 -10.83 -14.96
CA MET A 236 24.23 -11.68 -14.85
C MET A 236 23.92 -13.18 -14.96
N SER A 237 22.71 -13.60 -14.55
CA SER A 237 22.26 -15.00 -14.67
C SER A 237 22.01 -15.42 -16.13
N GLY A 238 21.91 -14.48 -17.06
CA GLY A 238 21.84 -14.73 -18.50
C GLY A 238 23.19 -15.04 -19.16
N GLY A 239 24.31 -14.96 -18.43
CA GLY A 239 25.65 -15.28 -18.93
C GLY A 239 26.29 -14.19 -19.81
N GLY A 240 25.73 -12.98 -19.82
CA GLY A 240 26.31 -11.82 -20.52
C GLY A 240 27.53 -11.21 -19.81
N SER A 241 28.23 -10.31 -20.50
CA SER A 241 29.30 -9.50 -19.87
C SER A 241 28.72 -8.49 -18.88
N ILE A 242 29.54 -8.06 -17.91
CA ILE A 242 29.16 -7.06 -16.90
C ILE A 242 28.63 -5.77 -17.55
N ASP A 243 29.30 -5.27 -18.60
CA ASP A 243 28.89 -4.04 -19.29
C ASP A 243 27.53 -4.18 -19.98
N ARG A 244 27.28 -5.34 -20.61
CA ARG A 244 26.00 -5.62 -21.26
C ARG A 244 24.89 -5.73 -20.22
N SER A 245 25.15 -6.43 -19.12
CA SER A 245 24.22 -6.53 -17.99
C SER A 245 23.90 -5.15 -17.41
N ARG A 246 24.92 -4.29 -17.22
CA ARG A 246 24.75 -2.91 -16.76
C ARG A 246 23.88 -2.10 -17.72
N ALA A 247 24.10 -2.21 -19.02
CA ALA A 247 23.30 -1.50 -20.02
C ALA A 247 21.81 -1.90 -19.97
N PHE A 248 21.51 -3.21 -19.82
CA PHE A 248 20.13 -3.68 -19.67
C PHE A 248 19.46 -3.14 -18.39
N VAL A 249 20.18 -3.18 -17.26
CA VAL A 249 19.66 -2.67 -15.98
C VAL A 249 19.47 -1.16 -16.02
N HIS A 250 20.41 -0.41 -16.60
CA HIS A 250 20.31 1.04 -16.72
C HIS A 250 19.12 1.46 -17.60
N ALA A 251 18.98 0.83 -18.77
CA ALA A 251 17.85 1.08 -19.66
C ALA A 251 16.50 0.73 -19.01
N ALA A 252 16.41 -0.36 -18.26
CA ALA A 252 15.20 -0.71 -17.52
C ALA A 252 14.93 0.27 -16.37
N ALA A 253 15.96 0.70 -15.64
CA ALA A 253 15.81 1.64 -14.53
C ALA A 253 15.31 3.01 -15.00
N GLU A 254 15.84 3.52 -16.12
CA GLU A 254 15.39 4.76 -16.74
C GLU A 254 13.96 4.62 -17.25
N ARG A 255 13.66 3.55 -18.00
CA ARG A 255 12.35 3.34 -18.63
C ARG A 255 11.21 3.16 -17.63
N TYR A 256 11.46 2.51 -16.50
CA TYR A 256 10.45 2.23 -15.48
C TYR A 256 10.58 3.14 -14.24
N ALA A 257 11.45 4.16 -14.31
CA ALA A 257 11.75 5.09 -13.22
C ALA A 257 12.01 4.37 -11.88
N ILE A 258 12.90 3.37 -11.93
CA ILE A 258 13.40 2.68 -10.74
C ILE A 258 14.51 3.55 -10.17
N GLY A 259 14.27 4.09 -8.98
CA GLY A 259 15.20 4.99 -8.29
C GLY A 259 16.58 4.34 -8.07
N SER A 260 17.62 5.18 -8.14
CA SER A 260 18.94 4.85 -7.63
C SER A 260 18.92 4.98 -6.11
N GLY A 261 18.99 3.86 -5.38
CA GLY A 261 19.06 3.88 -3.91
C GLY A 261 20.36 4.45 -3.33
N ALA A 262 21.05 5.33 -4.04
CA ALA A 262 22.29 5.97 -3.63
C ALA A 262 22.39 7.37 -4.25
N GLU A 263 21.95 8.40 -3.53
CA GLU A 263 22.38 9.79 -3.77
C GLU A 263 23.78 10.09 -3.16
N SER A 264 24.51 9.06 -2.69
CA SER A 264 25.78 9.24 -1.99
C SER A 264 26.86 8.30 -2.53
N GLY A 265 27.55 8.73 -3.58
CA GLY A 265 28.97 8.45 -3.89
C GLY A 265 29.45 7.02 -4.20
N ASP A 266 28.77 5.96 -3.76
CA ASP A 266 29.27 4.59 -3.82
C ASP A 266 28.17 3.62 -4.28
N ASP A 267 28.18 3.27 -5.58
CA ASP A 267 27.19 2.38 -6.17
C ASP A 267 27.37 0.97 -5.58
N PRO A 268 26.40 0.43 -4.82
CA PRO A 268 26.52 -0.89 -4.20
C PRO A 268 26.76 -2.00 -5.25
N ILE A 269 26.28 -1.82 -6.48
CA ILE A 269 26.56 -2.76 -7.57
C ILE A 269 28.06 -2.80 -7.87
N GLU A 270 28.73 -1.64 -7.92
CA GLU A 270 30.14 -1.56 -8.25
C GLU A 270 31.02 -2.23 -7.20
N ARG A 271 30.71 -1.99 -5.91
CA ARG A 271 31.40 -2.67 -4.79
C ARG A 271 31.31 -4.19 -4.88
N VAL A 272 30.13 -4.70 -5.21
CA VAL A 272 29.91 -6.15 -5.32
C VAL A 272 30.65 -6.74 -6.52
N LEU A 273 30.66 -6.04 -7.65
CA LEU A 273 31.36 -6.48 -8.86
C LEU A 273 32.89 -6.45 -8.66
N ASP A 274 33.41 -5.42 -7.99
CA ASP A 274 34.81 -5.34 -7.63
C ASP A 274 35.21 -6.48 -6.68
N LEU A 275 34.38 -6.77 -5.67
CA LEU A 275 34.60 -7.92 -4.78
C LEU A 275 34.58 -9.24 -5.54
N SER A 276 33.60 -9.46 -6.42
CA SER A 276 33.50 -10.65 -7.26
C SER A 276 34.74 -10.84 -8.12
N THR A 277 35.25 -9.76 -8.72
CA THR A 277 36.44 -9.77 -9.58
C THR A 277 37.69 -10.10 -8.79
N ARG A 278 37.86 -9.52 -7.59
CA ARG A 278 39.01 -9.78 -6.72
C ARG A 278 39.00 -11.17 -6.09
N ALA A 279 37.83 -11.68 -5.73
CA ALA A 279 37.68 -12.94 -5.01
C ALA A 279 37.36 -14.16 -5.91
N GLY A 280 37.05 -13.94 -7.20
CA GLY A 280 36.75 -15.01 -8.15
C GLY A 280 35.44 -15.76 -7.89
N VAL A 281 34.50 -15.15 -7.17
CA VAL A 281 33.19 -15.75 -6.82
C VAL A 281 32.07 -15.25 -7.73
N PRO A 282 31.00 -16.03 -7.96
CA PRO A 282 29.91 -15.65 -8.85
C PRO A 282 29.22 -14.34 -8.46
N ALA A 283 29.33 -13.31 -9.31
CA ALA A 283 28.74 -11.99 -9.07
C ALA A 283 27.23 -12.05 -8.81
N ALA A 284 26.50 -12.92 -9.53
CA ALA A 284 25.05 -13.04 -9.39
C ALA A 284 24.62 -13.49 -7.98
N GLU A 285 25.41 -14.32 -7.29
CA GLU A 285 25.12 -14.78 -5.93
C GLU A 285 25.38 -13.67 -4.91
N LEU A 286 26.52 -12.97 -5.04
CA LEU A 286 26.84 -11.82 -4.19
C LEU A 286 25.81 -10.70 -4.33
N LEU A 287 25.37 -10.40 -5.56
CA LEU A 287 24.33 -9.39 -5.83
C LEU A 287 22.99 -9.76 -5.19
N ARG A 288 22.60 -11.05 -5.21
CA ARG A 288 21.37 -11.52 -4.53
C ARG A 288 21.50 -11.41 -3.02
N SER A 289 22.66 -11.78 -2.47
CA SER A 289 22.95 -11.68 -1.03
C SER A 289 22.87 -10.21 -0.56
N GLU A 290 23.45 -9.29 -1.32
CA GLU A 290 23.42 -7.85 -1.00
C GLU A 290 22.03 -7.24 -1.20
N ALA A 291 21.30 -7.63 -2.26
CA ALA A 291 19.91 -7.22 -2.43
C ALA A 291 19.05 -7.64 -1.22
N GLU A 292 19.25 -8.87 -0.75
CA GLU A 292 18.58 -9.41 0.43
C GLU A 292 19.01 -8.70 1.72
N GLN A 293 20.29 -8.37 1.88
CA GLN A 293 20.79 -7.58 3.00
C GLN A 293 20.17 -6.17 3.02
N VAL A 294 20.14 -5.48 1.88
CA VAL A 294 19.48 -4.17 1.74
C VAL A 294 18.00 -4.24 2.12
N ARG A 295 17.29 -5.29 1.71
CA ARG A 295 15.88 -5.51 2.12
C ARG A 295 15.74 -5.73 3.61
N ARG A 296 16.60 -6.54 4.23
CA ARG A 296 16.59 -6.77 5.68
C ARG A 296 16.88 -5.50 6.48
N ASP A 297 17.83 -4.69 6.01
CA ASP A 297 18.17 -3.41 6.62
C ASP A 297 17.02 -2.42 6.50
N ALA A 298 16.39 -2.33 5.32
CA ALA A 298 15.21 -1.52 5.09
C ALA A 298 14.03 -1.97 5.97
N ARG A 299 13.80 -3.28 6.11
CA ARG A 299 12.78 -3.86 7.01
C ARG A 299 13.05 -3.48 8.46
N SER A 300 14.29 -3.67 8.92
CA SER A 300 14.69 -3.35 10.30
C SER A 300 14.57 -1.85 10.59
N ALA A 301 14.95 -1.01 9.63
CA ALA A 301 14.75 0.44 9.72
C ALA A 301 13.26 0.82 9.75
N GLY A 302 12.42 0.17 8.93
CA GLY A 302 10.97 0.34 8.94
C GLY A 302 10.33 -0.02 10.28
N GLN A 303 10.71 -1.16 10.85
CA GLN A 303 10.24 -1.59 12.18
C GLN A 303 10.66 -0.61 13.29
N ARG A 304 11.91 -0.12 13.26
CA ARG A 304 12.38 0.91 14.20
C ARG A 304 11.60 2.22 14.07
N ARG A 305 11.33 2.68 12.84
CA ARG A 305 10.51 3.87 12.58
C ARG A 305 9.06 3.68 13.07
N ALA A 306 8.49 2.49 12.89
CA ALA A 306 7.16 2.18 13.38
C ALA A 306 7.07 2.20 14.91
N GLY A 307 8.03 1.58 15.59
CA GLY A 307 8.08 1.57 17.06
C GLY A 307 8.23 2.97 17.65
N THR A 308 9.10 3.80 17.07
CA THR A 308 9.27 5.21 17.50
C THR A 308 8.04 6.07 17.18
N LEU A 309 7.34 5.79 16.08
CA LEU A 309 6.11 6.48 15.72
C LEU A 309 4.98 6.19 16.71
N SER A 310 4.85 4.95 17.22
CA SER A 310 3.86 4.61 18.25
C SER A 310 3.99 5.48 19.51
N VAL A 311 5.21 5.81 19.93
CA VAL A 311 5.47 6.71 21.06
C VAL A 311 5.26 8.17 20.67
N THR A 312 5.78 8.58 19.51
CA THR A 312 5.74 9.99 19.07
C THR A 312 4.32 10.44 18.72
N LEU A 313 3.43 9.52 18.33
CA LEU A 313 2.00 9.80 18.11
C LEU A 313 1.26 10.24 19.38
N MET A 314 1.76 9.93 20.58
CA MET A 314 1.14 10.42 21.82
C MET A 314 1.36 11.93 22.01
N LEU A 315 2.43 12.50 21.45
CA LEU A 315 2.78 13.91 21.62
C LEU A 315 1.78 14.89 20.97
N PRO A 316 1.41 14.76 19.67
CA PRO A 316 0.37 15.61 19.09
C PRO A 316 -0.99 15.39 19.76
N LEU A 317 -1.26 14.17 20.24
CA LEU A 317 -2.51 13.89 20.93
C LEU A 317 -2.58 14.64 22.27
N GLY A 318 -1.55 14.53 23.10
CA GLY A 318 -1.50 15.23 24.39
C GLY A 318 -1.43 16.75 24.26
N LEU A 319 -0.58 17.25 23.37
CA LEU A 319 -0.31 18.69 23.25
C LEU A 319 -1.43 19.46 22.54
N CYS A 320 -2.17 18.82 21.62
CA CYS A 320 -3.23 19.51 20.87
C CYS A 320 -4.64 19.12 21.31
N VAL A 321 -4.89 17.87 21.70
CA VAL A 321 -6.26 17.44 22.05
C VAL A 321 -6.66 17.88 23.45
N LEU A 322 -5.76 17.89 24.43
CA LEU A 322 -6.09 18.34 25.79
C LEU A 322 -6.47 19.83 25.82
N PRO A 323 -5.74 20.76 25.17
CA PRO A 323 -6.16 22.15 25.07
C PRO A 323 -7.44 22.33 24.26
N ALA A 324 -7.62 21.57 23.17
CA ALA A 324 -8.85 21.62 22.37
C ALA A 324 -10.07 21.19 23.19
N PHE A 325 -9.94 20.12 23.99
CA PHE A 325 -11.00 19.66 24.89
C PHE A 325 -11.32 20.71 25.97
N MET A 326 -10.29 21.34 26.56
CA MET A 326 -10.51 22.42 27.52
C MET A 326 -11.24 23.61 26.88
N LEU A 327 -10.81 24.07 25.70
CA LEU A 327 -11.41 25.20 24.99
C LEU A 327 -12.85 24.92 24.53
N VAL A 328 -13.14 23.72 24.05
CA VAL A 328 -14.44 23.38 23.46
C VAL A 328 -15.43 22.84 24.49
N GLY A 329 -14.96 22.07 25.47
CA GLY A 329 -15.81 21.41 26.46
C GLY A 329 -15.93 22.18 27.76
N VAL A 330 -14.81 22.58 28.37
CA VAL A 330 -14.79 23.08 29.75
C VAL A 330 -15.05 24.58 29.81
N VAL A 331 -14.42 25.37 28.94
CA VAL A 331 -14.53 26.84 28.94
C VAL A 331 -15.98 27.32 28.71
N PRO A 332 -16.74 26.81 27.72
CA PRO A 332 -18.12 27.27 27.51
C PRO A 332 -19.03 26.91 28.68
N LEU A 333 -18.82 25.74 29.29
CA LEU A 333 -19.58 25.30 30.46
C LEU A 333 -19.31 26.20 31.67
N LEU A 334 -18.05 26.55 31.92
CA LEU A 334 -17.67 27.53 32.95
C LEU A 334 -18.33 28.90 32.70
N ILE A 335 -18.27 29.42 31.47
CA ILE A 335 -18.87 30.70 31.11
C ILE A 335 -20.40 30.67 31.32
N SER A 336 -21.06 29.59 30.93
CA SER A 336 -22.51 29.44 31.11
C SER A 336 -22.91 29.42 32.59
N VAL A 337 -22.17 28.68 33.42
CA VAL A 337 -22.44 28.58 34.87
C VAL A 337 -22.19 29.93 35.56
N LEU A 338 -21.08 30.59 35.24
CA LEU A 338 -20.76 31.92 35.78
C LEU A 338 -21.82 32.95 35.39
N SER A 339 -22.25 32.97 34.12
CA SER A 339 -23.26 33.91 33.64
C SER A 339 -24.62 33.67 34.29
N SER A 340 -25.03 32.40 34.46
CA SER A 340 -26.26 32.04 35.16
C SER A 340 -26.23 32.44 36.64
N THR A 341 -25.08 32.29 37.29
CA THR A 341 -24.92 32.63 38.71
C THR A 341 -24.95 34.14 38.90
N LEU A 342 -24.21 34.89 38.07
CA LEU A 342 -24.18 36.36 38.09
C LEU A 342 -25.51 37.01 37.70
N ALA A 343 -26.34 36.35 36.90
CA ALA A 343 -27.68 36.84 36.57
C ALA A 343 -28.73 36.56 37.67
N THR A 344 -28.43 35.67 38.61
CA THR A 344 -29.32 35.30 39.71
C THR A 344 -29.05 36.13 40.98
N PHE A 345 -27.84 36.71 41.09
CA PHE A 345 -27.47 37.69 42.12
C PHE A 345 -27.82 39.12 41.68
#